data_AF-A0A2K2DJM8-F1
#
_entry.id   AF-A0A2K2DJM8-F1
#
_cell.length_a   1.000
_cell.length_b   1.000
_cell.length_c   1.000
_cell.angle_alpha   90.00
_cell.angle_beta   90.00
_cell.angle_gamma   90.00
#
_symmetry.space_group_name_H-M   'P 1'
#
loop_
_entity.id
_entity.type
_entity.pdbx_description
1 polymer ?
#
loop_
_entity_poly.entity_id
_entity_poly.type
_entity_poly.pdbx_seq_one_letter_code
_entity_poly.pdbx_strand_id
1 'polypeptide(L)'
;IWCELALWPNCSGITTAICHASASIDFFHERMISATQSKHRQEIKSMFILICWAIWREHNSRVFNDKETSFRQICCFIKDEAHEWAFAGAKALRRPLGS
;
A
#
# COMPACT_ATOMS: atom_id res chain seq x y z
N ILE A 1 -7.60 -3.17 4.34
CA ILE A 1 -6.87 -2.02 3.73
C ILE A 1 -6.51 -2.44 2.32
N TRP A 2 -5.86 -3.60 2.18
CA TRP A 2 -5.59 -4.26 0.92
C TRP A 2 -6.81 -4.44 -0.01
N CYS A 3 -8.00 -4.79 0.51
CA CYS A 3 -9.21 -4.92 -0.32
C CYS A 3 -9.68 -3.60 -0.95
N GLU A 4 -9.58 -2.47 -0.23
CA GLU A 4 -9.89 -1.15 -0.80
C GLU A 4 -8.83 -0.69 -1.81
N LEU A 5 -7.56 -1.01 -1.56
CA LEU A 5 -6.47 -0.70 -2.51
C LEU A 5 -6.59 -1.53 -3.79
N ALA A 6 -7.15 -2.74 -3.72
CA ALA A 6 -7.42 -3.57 -4.90
C ALA A 6 -8.47 -2.95 -5.84
N LEU A 7 -9.31 -2.03 -5.35
CA LEU A 7 -10.29 -1.28 -6.16
C LEU A 7 -9.65 -0.12 -6.94
N TRP A 8 -8.37 0.19 -6.71
CA TRP A 8 -7.70 1.27 -7.43
C TRP A 8 -7.37 0.86 -8.88
N PRO A 9 -7.38 1.81 -9.84
CA PRO A 9 -7.01 1.53 -11.22
C PRO A 9 -5.61 0.89 -11.29
N ASN A 10 -5.46 -0.17 -12.10
CA ASN A 10 -4.22 -0.96 -12.27
C ASN A 10 -3.79 -1.83 -11.07
N CYS A 11 -4.62 -1.98 -10.04
CA CYS A 11 -4.34 -2.80 -8.85
C CYS A 11 -5.07 -4.17 -8.85
N SER A 12 -5.59 -4.64 -9.99
CA SER A 12 -6.38 -5.88 -10.07
C SER A 12 -5.63 -7.14 -9.62
N GLY A 13 -4.29 -7.17 -9.78
CA GLY A 13 -3.43 -8.27 -9.30
C GLY A 13 -3.36 -8.38 -7.77
N ILE A 14 -3.66 -7.30 -7.04
CA ILE A 14 -3.74 -7.28 -5.57
C ILE A 14 -4.96 -8.10 -5.11
N THR A 15 -6.08 -8.06 -5.84
CA THR A 15 -7.28 -8.87 -5.56
C THR A 15 -6.96 -10.37 -5.55
N THR A 16 -6.24 -10.85 -6.56
CA THR A 16 -5.85 -12.26 -6.67
C THR A 16 -4.84 -12.68 -5.59
N ALA A 17 -3.98 -11.76 -5.14
CA ALA A 17 -3.04 -12.03 -4.05
C ALA A 17 -3.73 -12.11 -2.68
N ILE A 18 -4.77 -11.30 -2.45
CA ILE A 18 -5.55 -11.30 -1.19
C ILE A 18 -6.38 -12.58 -1.05
N CYS A 19 -7.05 -13.04 -2.11
CA CYS A 19 -7.96 -14.19 -2.06
C CYS A 19 -7.29 -15.52 -1.66
N HIS A 20 -5.96 -15.60 -1.71
CA HIS A 20 -5.19 -16.80 -1.33
C HIS A 20 -4.20 -16.54 -0.18
N ALA A 21 -4.31 -15.41 0.52
CA ALA A 21 -3.38 -15.01 1.57
C ALA A 21 -3.65 -15.75 2.91
N SER A 22 -3.27 -17.03 2.99
CA SER A 22 -2.99 -17.72 4.25
C SER A 22 -1.49 -17.67 4.63
N ALA A 23 -0.68 -16.89 3.91
CA ALA A 23 0.78 -16.99 3.94
C ALA A 23 1.47 -15.73 4.45
N SER A 24 2.67 -15.95 5.00
CA SER A 24 3.62 -14.95 5.51
C SER A 24 3.67 -13.66 4.68
N ILE A 25 3.93 -12.53 5.34
CA ILE A 25 4.08 -11.22 4.72
C ILE A 25 5.12 -11.21 3.58
N ASP A 26 6.15 -12.05 3.68
CA ASP A 26 7.17 -12.23 2.63
C ASP A 26 6.60 -12.91 1.39
N PHE A 27 5.75 -13.92 1.59
CA PHE A 27 5.07 -14.61 0.50
C PHE A 27 4.07 -13.69 -0.21
N PHE A 28 3.36 -12.87 0.57
CA PHE A 28 2.46 -11.85 0.01
C PHE A 28 3.23 -10.78 -0.79
N HIS A 29 4.39 -10.34 -0.28
CA HIS A 29 5.26 -9.38 -0.96
C HIS A 29 5.79 -9.93 -2.30
N GLU A 30 6.32 -11.15 -2.31
CA GLU A 30 6.79 -11.83 -3.53
C GLU A 30 5.65 -12.04 -4.54
N ARG A 31 4.44 -12.41 -4.09
CA ARG A 31 3.27 -12.53 -4.95
C ARG A 31 2.84 -11.20 -5.57
N MET A 32 2.85 -10.11 -4.80
CA MET A 32 2.50 -8.78 -5.36
C MET A 32 3.51 -8.33 -6.41
N ILE A 33 4.81 -8.53 -6.16
CA ILE A 33 5.86 -8.15 -7.11
C ILE A 33 5.79 -9.00 -8.37
N SER A 34 5.58 -10.32 -8.24
CA SER A 34 5.49 -11.23 -9.39
C SER A 34 4.24 -10.99 -10.24
N ALA A 35 3.11 -10.64 -9.62
CA ALA A 35 1.87 -10.26 -10.32
C ALA A 35 1.96 -8.90 -11.04
N THR A 36 3.00 -8.11 -10.76
CA THR A 36 3.20 -6.78 -11.33
C THR A 36 4.14 -6.83 -12.53
N GLN A 37 3.80 -6.12 -13.61
CA GLN A 37 4.65 -5.98 -14.79
C GLN A 37 6.03 -5.43 -14.39
N SER A 38 7.11 -5.92 -15.02
CA SER A 38 8.49 -5.61 -14.61
C SER A 38 8.78 -4.10 -14.46
N LYS A 39 8.24 -3.29 -15.37
CA LYS A 39 8.33 -1.81 -15.35
C LYS A 39 7.69 -1.12 -14.13
N HIS A 40 6.81 -1.80 -13.39
CA HIS A 40 6.07 -1.26 -12.24
C HIS A 40 6.48 -1.89 -10.90
N ARG A 41 7.44 -2.83 -10.90
CA ARG A 41 7.83 -3.54 -9.67
C ARG A 41 8.43 -2.62 -8.61
N GLN A 42 9.17 -1.59 -9.02
CA GLN A 42 9.73 -0.62 -8.09
C GLN A 42 8.64 0.25 -7.44
N GLU A 43 7.61 0.61 -8.21
CA GLU A 43 6.44 1.37 -7.78
C GLU A 43 5.68 0.62 -6.67
N ILE A 44 5.41 -0.67 -6.91
CA ILE A 44 4.72 -1.54 -5.95
C ILE A 44 5.56 -1.82 -4.70
N LYS A 45 6.88 -1.97 -4.82
CA LYS A 45 7.77 -2.10 -3.65
C LYS A 45 7.70 -0.87 -2.73
N SER A 46 7.77 0.33 -3.29
CA SER A 46 7.64 1.57 -2.53
C SER A 46 6.26 1.69 -1.87
N MET A 47 5.20 1.35 -2.61
CA MET A 47 3.83 1.37 -2.07
C MET A 47 3.65 0.37 -0.94
N PHE A 48 4.24 -0.82 -1.05
CA PHE A 48 4.23 -1.83 0.02
C PHE A 48 4.85 -1.32 1.31
N ILE A 49 6.04 -0.71 1.24
CA ILE A 49 6.73 -0.14 2.40
C ILE A 49 5.87 0.96 3.05
N LEU A 50 5.28 1.85 2.23
CA LEU A 50 4.42 2.91 2.72
C LEU A 50 3.20 2.38 3.49
N ILE A 51 2.55 1.33 2.97
CA ILE A 51 1.40 0.70 3.63
C ILE A 51 1.83 0.04 4.95
N CYS A 52 2.94 -0.70 4.96
CA CYS A 52 3.49 -1.29 6.18
C CYS A 52 3.81 -0.22 7.23
N TRP A 53 4.40 0.90 6.81
CA TRP A 53 4.69 2.02 7.71
C TRP A 53 3.42 2.68 8.26
N ALA A 54 2.40 2.90 7.44
CA ALA A 54 1.13 3.48 7.89
C ALA A 54 0.41 2.59 8.93
N ILE A 55 0.45 1.27 8.74
CA ILE A 55 -0.08 0.29 9.70
C ILE A 55 0.71 0.33 11.00
N TRP A 56 2.04 0.31 10.93
CA TRP A 56 2.90 0.40 12.11
C TRP A 56 2.66 1.70 12.90
N ARG A 57 2.53 2.84 12.20
CA ARG A 57 2.24 4.14 12.81
C ARG A 57 0.90 4.13 13.53
N GLU A 58 -0.13 3.55 12.91
CA GLU A 58 -1.44 3.44 13.51
C GLU A 58 -1.44 2.58 14.77
N HIS A 59 -0.79 1.42 14.71
CA HIS A 59 -0.62 0.53 15.87
C HIS A 59 0.07 1.26 17.02
N ASN A 60 1.14 2.00 16.74
CA ASN A 60 1.81 2.82 17.75
C ASN A 60 0.91 3.94 18.29
N SER A 61 0.14 4.61 17.44
CA SER A 61 -0.79 5.64 17.90
C SER A 61 -1.86 5.07 18.84
N ARG A 62 -2.34 3.85 18.58
CA ARG A 62 -3.27 3.16 19.48
C ARG A 62 -2.59 2.83 20.82
N VAL A 63 -1.40 2.23 20.78
CA VAL A 63 -0.69 1.79 21.99
C VAL A 63 -0.23 2.96 22.87
N PHE A 64 0.28 4.04 22.26
CA PHE A 64 0.90 5.13 23.01
C PHE A 64 -0.01 6.33 23.26
N ASN A 65 -1.02 6.56 22.40
CA ASN A 65 -1.89 7.73 22.50
C ASN A 65 -3.38 7.39 22.75
N ASP A 66 -3.73 6.11 22.85
CA ASP A 66 -5.11 5.60 22.93
C ASP A 66 -6.04 6.20 21.85
N LYS A 67 -5.43 6.53 20.69
CA LYS A 67 -6.12 7.12 19.55
C LYS A 67 -6.37 6.05 18.51
N GLU A 68 -7.61 5.58 18.47
CA GLU A 68 -8.09 4.76 17.39
C GLU A 68 -8.25 5.59 16.11
N THR A 69 -7.55 5.18 15.06
CA THR A 69 -7.69 5.79 13.73
C THR A 69 -8.58 4.90 12.89
N SER A 70 -9.63 5.45 12.30
CA SER A 70 -10.49 4.67 11.43
C SER A 70 -9.72 4.19 10.21
N PHE A 71 -10.12 3.03 9.71
CA PHE A 71 -9.60 2.47 8.47
C PHE A 71 -9.57 3.47 7.29
N ARG A 72 -10.64 4.26 7.16
CA ARG A 72 -10.75 5.29 6.11
C ARG A 72 -9.68 6.38 6.26
N GLN A 73 -9.37 6.78 7.50
CA GLN A 73 -8.31 7.74 7.77
C GLN A 73 -6.93 7.18 7.45
N ILE A 74 -6.67 5.89 7.70
CA ILE A 74 -5.42 5.23 7.30
C ILE A 74 -5.29 5.22 5.77
N CYS A 75 -6.36 4.88 5.06
CA CYS A 75 -6.38 4.89 3.60
C CYS A 75 -6.18 6.30 3.00
N CYS A 76 -6.84 7.32 3.55
CA CYS A 76 -6.61 8.72 3.17
C CYS A 76 -5.15 9.11 3.40
N PHE A 77 -4.61 8.79 4.58
CA PHE A 77 -3.23 9.08 4.92
C PHE A 77 -2.22 8.43 3.95
N ILE A 78 -2.39 7.15 3.63
CA ILE A 78 -1.53 6.46 2.65
C ILE A 78 -1.59 7.15 1.28
N LYS A 79 -2.78 7.62 0.87
CA LYS A 79 -2.97 8.30 -0.41
C LYS A 79 -2.28 9.65 -0.43
N ASP A 80 -2.47 10.45 0.62
CA ASP A 80 -1.85 11.78 0.76
C ASP A 80 -0.32 11.67 0.78
N GLU A 81 0.22 10.73 1.57
CA GLU A 81 1.66 10.49 1.67
C GLU A 81 2.25 9.98 0.35
N ALA A 82 1.52 9.12 -0.39
CA ALA A 82 1.93 8.69 -1.72
C ALA A 82 1.98 9.86 -2.72
N HIS A 83 1.03 10.80 -2.64
CA HIS A 83 1.05 12.04 -3.43
C HIS A 83 2.24 12.93 -3.07
N GLU A 84 2.52 13.11 -1.78
CA GLU A 84 3.67 13.90 -1.31
C GLU A 84 5.00 13.30 -1.76
N TRP A 85 5.16 11.98 -1.67
CA TRP A 85 6.39 11.31 -2.15
C TRP A 85 6.53 11.44 -3.66
N ALA A 86 5.43 11.31 -4.41
CA ALA A 86 5.44 11.53 -5.85
C ALA A 86 5.82 12.98 -6.21
N PHE A 87 5.32 13.96 -5.46
CA PHE A 87 5.65 15.38 -5.61
C PHE A 87 7.11 15.67 -5.26
N ALA A 88 7.64 15.04 -4.21
CA ALA A 88 9.03 15.15 -3.78
C ALA A 88 10.03 14.43 -4.72
N GLY A 89 9.54 13.80 -5.80
CA GLY A 89 10.38 13.21 -6.84
C GLY A 89 10.46 11.68 -6.82
N ALA A 90 9.71 11.00 -5.95
CA ALA A 90 9.49 9.56 -6.04
C ALA A 90 8.57 9.24 -7.23
N LYS A 91 9.12 9.35 -8.46
CA LYS A 91 8.41 9.14 -9.74
C LYS A 91 7.66 7.80 -9.79
N ALA A 92 8.11 6.84 -8.99
CA ALA A 92 7.52 5.52 -8.84
C ALA A 92 6.08 5.54 -8.28
N LEU A 93 5.71 6.54 -7.48
CA LEU A 93 4.37 6.63 -6.88
C LEU A 93 3.38 7.48 -7.69
N ARG A 94 3.86 8.20 -8.70
CA ARG A 94 3.05 9.12 -9.52
C ARG A 94 2.02 8.42 -10.43
N ARG A 95 2.27 7.18 -10.82
CA ARG A 95 1.40 6.38 -11.70
C ARG A 95 0.29 5.60 -10.99
N PRO A 96 0.54 4.89 -9.86
CA PRO A 96 -0.53 4.19 -9.15
C PRO A 96 -1.67 5.09 -8.63
N LEU A 97 -1.43 6.40 -8.51
CA LEU A 97 -2.44 7.38 -8.09
C LEU A 97 -3.41 7.81 -9.20
N GLY A 98 -3.13 7.46 -10.47
CA GLY A 98 -3.82 8.00 -11.64
C GLY A 98 -3.34 9.42 -11.96
N SER A 99 -3.05 9.67 -13.23
CA SER A 99 -2.79 11.02 -13.77
C SER A 99 -4.07 11.81 -13.95
#